data_AF-A0A520U4K7-F1
#
_entry.id   AF-A0A520U4K7-F1
#
_cell.length_a   1.000
_cell.length_b   1.000
_cell.length_c   1.000
_cell.angle_alpha   90.00
_cell.angle_beta   90.00
_cell.angle_gamma   90.00
#
_symmetry.space_group_name_H-M   'P 1'
#
loop_
_entity.id
_entity.type
_entity.pdbx_description
1 polymer ?
#
loop_
_entity_poly.entity_id
_entity_poly.type
_entity_poly.pdbx_seq_one_letter_code
_entity_poly.pdbx_strand_id
1 'polypeptide(L)' 'NVSTEFHNYELEWTESSINFFVDGEQYHTFSNNSNVPFNQDFFFILNVAMGGTFGGSIDPLFEQSSMEIDYIRVYQ' A
#
# COMPACT_ATOMS: atom_id res chain seq x y z
N ASN A 1 10.53 11.68 -0.19
CA ASN A 1 11.13 11.61 -1.53
C ASN A 1 10.70 10.29 -2.15
N VAL A 2 9.49 10.20 -2.72
CA VAL A 2 8.82 8.90 -2.87
C VAL A 2 9.44 7.97 -3.92
N SER A 3 9.95 8.51 -5.03
CA SER A 3 10.43 7.69 -6.17
C SER A 3 11.95 7.61 -6.29
N THR A 4 12.71 8.24 -5.38
CA THR A 4 14.18 8.22 -5.47
C THR A 4 14.87 7.73 -4.20
N GLU A 5 14.11 7.33 -3.17
CA GLU A 5 14.58 6.68 -1.95
C GLU A 5 13.66 5.50 -1.60
N PHE A 6 14.20 4.48 -0.93
CA PHE A 6 13.38 3.42 -0.35
C PHE A 6 12.68 3.93 0.91
N HIS A 7 11.41 3.56 1.05
CA HIS A 7 10.58 3.87 2.19
C HIS A 7 9.90 2.58 2.68
N ASN A 8 9.69 2.49 4.00
CA ASN A 8 8.90 1.39 4.55
C ASN A 8 7.43 1.80 4.56
N TYR A 9 6.60 0.96 3.94
CA TYR A 9 5.14 1.05 4.03
C TYR A 9 4.67 -0.07 4.93
N GLU A 10 4.15 0.27 6.11
CA GLU A 10 3.76 -0.71 7.12
C GLU A 10 2.25 -0.72 7.37
N LEU A 11 1.75 -1.92 7.66
CA LEU A 11 0.36 -2.17 8.03
C LEU A 11 0.36 -2.97 9.33
N GLU A 12 -0.13 -2.37 10.42
CA GLU A 12 -0.46 -3.10 11.64
C GLU A 12 -1.94 -3.41 11.64
N TRP A 13 -2.29 -4.70 11.57
CA TRP A 13 -3.66 -5.16 11.46
C TRP A 13 -4.03 -6.03 12.67
N THR A 14 -5.02 -5.57 13.43
CA THR A 14 -5.58 -6.27 14.58
C THR A 14 -7.09 -6.40 14.46
N GLU A 15 -7.70 -7.14 15.39
CA GLU A 15 -9.18 -7.27 15.47
C GLU A 15 -9.90 -5.93 15.72
N SER A 16 -9.22 -4.93 16.27
CA SER A 16 -9.81 -3.64 16.66
C SER A 16 -9.42 -2.47 15.74
N SER A 17 -8.27 -2.55 15.06
CA SER A 17 -7.81 -1.48 14.17
C SER A 17 -6.88 -1.97 13.07
N ILE A 18 -6.84 -1.19 11.99
CA ILE A 18 -5.86 -1.29 10.92
C ILE A 18 -5.13 0.06 10.86
N ASN A 19 -3.84 0.06 11.20
CA ASN A 19 -3.00 1.25 11.24
C ASN A 19 -2.00 1.21 10.10
N PHE A 20 -1.89 2.33 9.38
CA PHE A 20 -1.02 2.51 8.23
C PHE A 20 0.11 3.45 8.60
N PHE A 21 1.33 3.09 8.24
CA PHE A 21 2.53 3.87 8.53
C PHE A 21 3.39 4.07 7.28
N VAL A 22 4.16 5.16 7.30
CA VAL A 22 5.24 5.41 6.35
C VAL A 22 6.48 5.75 7.17
N ASP A 23 7.54 4.95 7.02
CA ASP A 23 8.78 5.05 7.79
C ASP A 23 8.55 5.08 9.31
N GLY A 24 7.60 4.28 9.80
CA GLY A 24 7.22 4.22 11.22
C GLY A 24 6.37 5.41 11.72
N GLU A 25 6.09 6.42 10.89
CA GLU A 25 5.15 7.49 11.22
C GLU A 25 3.72 7.08 10.84
N GLN A 26 2.80 7.16 11.81
CA GLN A 26 1.41 6.76 11.58
C GLN A 26 0.69 7.77 10.67
N TYR A 27 0.22 7.28 9.53
CA TYR A 27 -0.46 8.09 8.51
C TYR A 27 -1.99 8.01 8.65
N HIS A 28 -2.53 6.83 8.94
CA HIS A 28 -3.97 6.61 9.00
C HIS A 28 -4.35 5.46 9.94
N THR A 29 -5.55 5.54 10.52
CA THR A 29 -6.15 4.46 11.31
C THR A 29 -7.58 4.23 10.84
N PHE A 30 -7.89 2.95 10.65
CA PHE A 30 -9.23 2.46 10.39
C PHE A 30 -9.71 1.59 11.56
N SER A 31 -10.91 1.85 12.08
CA SER A 31 -11.50 1.05 13.14
C SER A 31 -12.02 -0.28 12.60
N ASN A 32 -11.42 -1.40 13.03
CA ASN A 32 -11.85 -2.74 12.65
C ASN A 32 -12.89 -3.28 13.65
N ASN A 33 -13.84 -4.06 13.16
CA ASN A 33 -14.86 -4.74 13.94
C ASN A 33 -15.56 -5.82 13.08
N SER A 34 -16.50 -6.56 13.68
CA SER A 34 -17.23 -7.63 12.99
C SER A 34 -18.13 -7.17 11.82
N ASN A 35 -18.41 -5.88 11.67
CA ASN A 35 -19.28 -5.36 10.61
C ASN A 35 -18.50 -4.98 9.33
N VAL A 36 -17.18 -5.08 9.34
CA VAL A 36 -16.31 -4.78 8.20
C VAL A 36 -15.59 -6.06 7.75
N PRO A 37 -15.27 -6.20 6.45
CA PRO A 37 -14.79 -7.47 5.89
C PRO A 37 -13.31 -7.76 6.17
N PHE A 38 -12.70 -7.09 7.15
CA PHE A 38 -11.26 -7.17 7.44
C PHE A 38 -10.93 -8.16 8.56
N ASN A 39 -11.70 -9.25 8.65
CA ASN A 39 -11.48 -10.35 9.61
C ASN A 39 -11.56 -11.71 8.88
N GLN A 40 -10.97 -11.76 7.69
CA GLN A 40 -10.92 -12.94 6.82
C GLN A 40 -9.46 -13.15 6.39
N ASP A 41 -9.19 -14.22 5.65
CA ASP A 41 -7.87 -14.44 5.06
C ASP A 41 -7.67 -13.53 3.83
N PHE A 42 -6.53 -12.86 3.77
CA PHE A 42 -6.13 -11.97 2.68
C PHE A 42 -4.78 -12.36 2.09
N PHE A 43 -4.51 -11.85 0.89
CA PHE A 43 -3.21 -11.93 0.23
C PHE A 43 -2.82 -10.54 -0.27
N PHE A 44 -1.52 -10.31 -0.49
CA PHE A 44 -1.03 -9.04 -1.02
C PHE A 44 -1.20 -8.96 -2.54
N ILE A 45 -1.55 -7.76 -3.02
CA ILE A 45 -1.49 -7.39 -4.43
C ILE A 45 -0.52 -6.23 -4.55
N LEU A 46 0.47 -6.36 -5.44
CA LEU A 46 1.43 -5.31 -5.76
C LEU A 46 1.40 -5.13 -7.27
N ASN A 47 1.01 -3.94 -7.74
CA ASN A 47 0.84 -3.67 -9.15
C ASN A 47 1.13 -2.21 -9.48
N VAL A 48 1.45 -1.95 -10.74
CA VAL A 48 1.45 -0.61 -11.34
C VAL A 48 0.31 -0.58 -12.36
N ALA A 49 -0.73 0.20 -12.08
CA ALA A 49 -1.79 0.46 -13.04
C ALA A 49 -1.40 1.65 -13.93
N MET A 50 -1.76 1.59 -15.21
CA MET A 50 -1.45 2.64 -16.19
C MET A 50 -2.73 3.38 -16.61
N GLY A 51 -2.76 4.69 -16.36
CA GLY A 51 -3.88 5.57 -16.68
C GLY A 51 -5.17 5.30 -15.88
N GLY A 52 -6.33 5.51 -16.51
CA GLY A 52 -7.64 5.25 -15.90
C GLY A 52 -8.07 6.29 -14.86
N THR A 53 -9.00 5.92 -13.98
CA THR A 53 -9.64 6.86 -13.04
C THR A 53 -8.66 7.55 -12.09
N PHE A 54 -7.69 6.79 -11.56
CA PHE A 54 -6.71 7.32 -10.61
C PHE A 54 -5.35 7.62 -11.22
N GLY A 55 -4.97 6.95 -12.33
CA GLY A 55 -3.71 7.24 -13.03
C GLY A 55 -3.82 8.36 -14.07
N GLY A 56 -5.02 8.74 -14.49
CA GLY A 56 -5.24 9.84 -15.44
C GLY A 56 -4.82 9.53 -16.88
N SER A 57 -4.48 10.56 -17.64
CA SER A 57 -3.93 10.42 -18.99
C SER A 57 -2.45 10.06 -18.94
N ILE A 58 -2.03 9.10 -19.76
CA ILE A 58 -0.63 8.72 -19.90
C ILE A 58 0.05 9.71 -20.86
N ASP A 59 1.24 10.19 -20.50
CA ASP A 59 2.06 11.03 -21.37
C ASP A 59 2.39 10.27 -22.67
N PRO A 60 2.13 10.83 -23.87
CA PRO A 60 2.44 10.18 -25.14
C PRO A 60 3.92 9.82 -25.32
N LEU A 61 4.84 10.46 -24.60
CA LEU A 61 6.27 10.19 -24.61
C LEU A 61 6.71 9.19 -23.53
N PHE A 62 5.77 8.64 -22.75
CA PHE A 62 6.09 7.62 -21.76
C PHE A 62 6.60 6.35 -22.43
N GLU A 63 7.77 5.88 -22.01
CA GLU A 63 8.34 4.59 -22.48
C GLU A 63 8.15 3.50 -21.42
N GLN A 64 8.76 3.67 -20.25
CA GLN A 64 8.69 2.71 -19.15
C GLN A 64 8.98 3.37 -17.79
N SER A 65 8.58 2.68 -16.72
CA SER A 65 8.95 2.99 -15.33
C SER A 65 8.93 1.70 -14.50
N SER A 66 9.51 1.74 -13.29
CA SER A 66 9.57 0.62 -12.37
C SER A 66 8.95 0.96 -11.02
N MET A 67 8.41 -0.07 -10.35
CA MET A 67 8.17 -0.08 -8.92
C MET A 67 9.14 -1.10 -8.33
N GLU A 68 10.12 -0.64 -7.57
CA GLU A 68 11.15 -1.47 -6.98
C GLU A 68 10.82 -1.79 -5.52
N ILE A 69 10.88 -3.07 -5.17
CA ILE A 69 10.54 -3.58 -3.83
C ILE A 69 11.70 -4.43 -3.34
N ASP A 70 12.37 -3.95 -2.29
CA ASP A 70 13.51 -4.65 -1.69
C ASP A 70 13.05 -5.88 -0.88
N TYR A 71 11.98 -5.74 -0.08
CA TYR A 71 11.45 -6.84 0.70
C TYR A 71 9.96 -6.71 1.02
N ILE A 72 9.38 -7.85 1.38
CA ILE A 72 8.08 -7.96 2.06
C ILE A 72 8.31 -8.80 3.32
N ARG A 73 7.83 -8.31 4.47
CA ARG A 73 7.90 -9.03 5.75
C ARG A 73 6.50 -9.11 6.36
N VAL A 74 6.16 -10.28 6.90
CA VAL A 74 4.88 -10.53 7.57
C VAL A 74 5.19 -11.08 8.95
N TYR A 75 4.51 -10.55 9.96
CA TYR A 75 4.64 -10.92 11.36
C TYR A 75 3.26 -11.29 11.90
N GLN A 76 3.21 -12.21 12.88
CA GLN A 76 2.01 -12.64 13.58
C GLN A 76 2.28 -12.76 15.08
#